data_AF-A0A535IXF1-F1
#
_entry.id   AF-A0A535IXF1-F1
#
_cell.length_a   1.000
_cell.length_b   1.000
_cell.length_c   1.000
_cell.angle_alpha   90.00
_cell.angle_beta   90.00
_cell.angle_gamma   90.00
#
_symmetry.space_group_name_H-M   'P 1'
#
loop_
_entity.id
_entity.type
_entity.pdbx_description
1 polymer ?
#
loop_
_entity_poly.entity_id
_entity_poly.type
_entity_poly.pdbx_seq_one_letter_code
_entity_poly.pdbx_strand_id
1 'polypeptide(L)' 'MKYDEFISQVQHRAKLNSREDAVRASSATLETLGERLAGGEAKDLASQLPQELALYLERAH' A
#
# COMPACT_ATOMS: atom_id res chain seq x y z
N MET A 1 -2.51 -12.58 -1.09
CA MET A 1 -2.24 -11.98 -2.43
C MET A 1 -0.75 -11.67 -2.53
N LYS A 2 -0.15 -11.77 -3.71
CA LYS A 2 1.28 -11.44 -3.92
C LYS A 2 1.47 -9.96 -4.25
N TYR A 3 2.66 -9.40 -4.00
CA TYR A 3 3.00 -8.02 -4.33
C TYR A 3 2.67 -7.65 -5.79
N ASP A 4 3.14 -8.48 -6.74
CA ASP A 4 2.94 -8.22 -8.17
C ASP A 4 1.47 -8.21 -8.58
N GLU A 5 0.67 -9.06 -7.95
CA GLU A 5 -0.77 -9.17 -8.19
C GLU A 5 -1.49 -7.92 -7.67
N PHE A 6 -1.14 -7.45 -6.47
CA PHE A 6 -1.68 -6.21 -5.91
C PHE A 6 -1.38 -5.01 -6.81
N ILE A 7 -0.11 -4.82 -7.20
CA ILE A 7 0.30 -3.70 -8.06
C ILE A 7 -0.38 -3.77 -9.42
N SER A 8 -0.51 -4.97 -10.00
CA SER A 8 -1.23 -5.16 -11.27
C SER A 8 -2.71 -4.79 -11.14
N GLN A 9 -3.35 -5.16 -10.03
CA GLN A 9 -4.74 -4.78 -9.75
C GLN A 9 -4.90 -3.27 -9.56
N VAL A 10 -3.99 -2.62 -8.83
CA VAL A 10 -4.00 -1.15 -8.66
C VAL A 10 -3.83 -0.46 -10.01
N GLN A 11 -2.82 -0.86 -10.79
CA GLN A 11 -2.59 -0.28 -12.13
C GLN A 11 -3.83 -0.40 -13.01
N HIS A 12 -4.42 -1.60 -13.07
CA HIS A 12 -5.59 -1.86 -13.91
C HIS A 12 -6.82 -1.04 -13.45
N ARG A 13 -7.12 -1.03 -12.15
CA ARG A 13 -8.30 -0.35 -11.61
C ARG A 13 -8.20 1.17 -11.67
N ALA A 14 -7.02 1.72 -11.38
CA ALA A 14 -6.76 3.15 -11.43
C ALA A 14 -6.40 3.65 -12.84
N LYS A 15 -6.32 2.75 -13.84
CA LYS A 15 -5.95 3.05 -15.23
C LYS A 15 -4.62 3.81 -15.34
N LEU A 16 -3.63 3.39 -14.57
CA LEU A 16 -2.33 4.05 -14.52
C LEU A 16 -1.45 3.61 -15.70
N ASN A 17 -0.72 4.58 -16.24
CA ASN A 17 0.07 4.41 -17.46
C ASN A 17 1.24 3.44 -17.29
N SER A 18 1.76 3.32 -16.06
CA SER A 18 2.91 2.46 -15.77
C SER A 18 2.73 1.69 -14.46
N ARG A 19 3.50 0.60 -14.35
CA ARG A 19 3.63 -0.15 -13.10
C ARG A 19 4.25 0.71 -12.00
N GLU A 20 5.21 1.57 -12.35
CA GLU A 20 5.85 2.50 -11.42
C GLU A 20 4.84 3.50 -10.83
N ASP A 21 3.92 4.02 -11.64
CA ASP A 21 2.83 4.87 -11.15
C ASP A 21 1.94 4.13 -10.14
N ALA A 22 1.66 2.85 -10.40
CA ALA A 22 0.87 2.03 -9.48
C ALA A 22 1.59 1.76 -8.15
N VAL A 23 2.91 1.55 -8.18
CA VAL A 23 3.73 1.47 -6.97
C VAL A 23 3.70 2.79 -6.20
N ARG A 24 3.96 3.91 -6.87
CA ARG A 24 3.94 5.25 -6.25
C ARG A 24 2.58 5.60 -5.64
N ALA A 25 1.49 5.32 -6.35
CA ALA A 25 0.14 5.56 -5.86
C ALA A 25 -0.17 4.69 -4.64
N SER A 26 0.26 3.41 -4.67
CA SER A 26 0.06 2.49 -3.54
C SER A 26 0.84 2.92 -2.30
N SER A 27 2.12 3.27 -2.45
CA SER A 27 2.97 3.69 -1.33
C SER A 27 2.44 4.98 -0.69
N ALA A 28 2.13 6.00 -1.50
CA ALA A 28 1.61 7.28 -0.98
C ALA A 28 0.27 7.09 -0.25
N THR A 29 -0.60 6.22 -0.76
CA THR A 29 -1.88 5.92 -0.11
C THR A 29 -1.67 5.21 1.22
N LEU A 30 -0.81 4.19 1.27
CA LEU A 30 -0.53 3.42 2.47
C LEU A 30 0.17 4.27 3.54
N GLU A 31 1.12 5.14 3.17
CA GLU A 31 1.75 6.10 4.09
C GLU A 31 0.69 7.05 4.68
N THR A 32 -0.16 7.64 3.83
CA THR A 32 -1.24 8.53 4.30
C THR A 32 -2.24 7.82 5.22
N LEU A 33 -2.52 6.53 4.98
CA LEU A 33 -3.35 5.73 5.88
C LEU A 33 -2.62 5.46 7.20
N GLY A 34 -1.32 5.13 7.17
CA GLY A 34 -0.51 4.92 8.36
C GLY A 34 -0.50 6.14 9.29
N GLU A 35 -0.44 7.36 8.74
CA GLU A 35 -0.46 8.61 9.51
C GLU A 35 -1.80 8.88 10.21
N ARG A 36 -2.90 8.34 9.67
CA ARG A 36 -4.26 8.59 10.17
C ARG A 36 -4.84 7.48 11.03
N LEU A 37 -4.41 6.24 10.83
CA LEU A 37 -4.90 5.10 11.61
C LEU A 37 -4.37 5.19 13.03
N ALA A 38 -5.26 4.99 14.01
CA ALA A 38 -4.96 5.17 15.43
C ALA A 38 -5.09 3.85 16.18
N GLY A 39 -4.32 3.67 17.26
CA GLY A 39 -4.24 2.36 17.89
C GLY A 39 -3.66 1.32 16.93
N GLY A 40 -3.69 0.04 17.30
CA GLY A 40 -3.05 -1.04 16.51
C GLY A 40 -3.52 -1.21 15.06
N GLU A 41 -4.49 -0.43 14.58
CA GLU A 41 -5.12 -0.55 13.26
C GLU A 41 -4.12 -0.56 12.09
N ALA A 42 -3.08 0.27 12.12
CA ALA A 42 -2.06 0.27 11.08
C ALA A 42 -1.29 -1.06 11.04
N LYS A 43 -1.00 -1.66 12.20
CA LYS A 43 -0.33 -2.97 12.32
C LYS A 43 -1.26 -4.10 11.88
N ASP A 44 -2.53 -4.02 12.26
CA ASP A 44 -3.54 -5.00 11.85
C ASP A 44 -3.71 -5.00 10.34
N LEU A 45 -3.78 -3.81 9.71
CA LEU A 45 -3.83 -3.69 8.26
C LEU A 45 -2.54 -4.20 7.59
N ALA A 46 -1.37 -3.83 8.13
CA ALA A 46 -0.08 -4.29 7.63
C ALA A 46 0.02 -5.83 7.62
N SER A 47 -0.56 -6.51 8.62
CA SER A 47 -0.58 -7.99 8.71
C SER A 47 -1.30 -8.69 7.55
N GLN A 48 -2.15 -7.96 6.81
CA GLN A 48 -2.94 -8.50 5.71
C GLN A 48 -2.30 -8.23 4.33
N LEU A 49 -1.19 -7.50 4.29
CA LEU A 49 -0.53 -7.07 3.06
C LEU A 49 0.73 -7.90 2.75
N PRO A 50 1.15 -7.95 1.47
CA PRO A 50 2.51 -8.33 1.12
C PRO A 50 3.53 -7.51 1.94
N GLN A 51 4.62 -8.16 2.36
CA GLN A 51 5.61 -7.58 3.27
C GLN A 51 6.18 -6.25 2.75
N GLU A 52 6.40 -6.13 1.44
CA GLU A 52 6.93 -4.93 0.81
C GLU A 52 5.97 -3.73 0.91
N LEU A 53 4.66 -3.98 0.96
CA LEU A 53 3.63 -2.95 1.08
C LEU A 53 3.34 -2.59 2.54
N ALA A 54 3.42 -3.58 3.43
CA ALA A 54 3.25 -3.38 4.87
C ALA A 54 4.21 -2.32 5.43
N LEU A 55 5.44 -2.25 4.90
CA LEU A 55 6.44 -1.25 5.29
C LEU A 55 5.96 0.20 5.13
N TYR A 56 5.08 0.49 4.16
CA TYR A 56 4.57 1.85 3.95
C TYR A 56 3.59 2.30 5.05
N LEU A 57 2.89 1.35 5.69
CA LEU A 57 2.02 1.65 6.84
C LEU A 57 2.83 1.88 8.12
N GLU A 58 3.98 1.21 8.25
CA GLU A 58 4.85 1.29 9.44
C GLU A 58 5.82 2.48 9.41
N ARG A 59 6.04 3.06 8.23
CA ARG A 59 6.94 4.21 8.02
C ARG A 59 6.28 5.56 8.25
N ALA A 60 4.96 5.60 8.38
CA ALA A 60 4.24 6.82 8.73
C ALA A 60 4.66 7.30 10.13
N HIS A 61 5.12 8.55 10.22
CA HIS A 61 5.70 9.16 11.42
C HIS A 61 4.69 9.96 12.24
#